data_AF-A0A0G0NYE4-F1
#
_entry.id   AF-A0A0G0NYE4-F1
#
_cell.length_a   1.000
_cell.length_b   1.000
_cell.length_c   1.000
_cell.angle_alpha   90.00
_cell.angle_beta   90.00
_cell.angle_gamma   90.00
#
_symmetry.space_group_name_H-M   'P 1'
#
loop_
_entity.id
_entity.type
_entity.pdbx_description
1 polymer ?
#
loop_
_entity_poly.entity_id
_entity_poly.type
_entity_poly.pdbx_seq_one_letter_code
_entity_poly.pdbx_strand_id
1 'polypeptide(L)'
;MNTKPKFVFFGTPHFAVIILDQLEACGFLPDKIVTSPDKPKGRHLVLTPPPVKEWAVKRGIEVFQPKSLKDFEIDGDYEIFILAAYGKLVPKRILNIPKYGILNVHPSLLPHLRGPSPIQSAILEGAKETGVSIMLLDEEMDHGPILKTEKINSENLSYSELEEKLGEVGGKILCESIPSYINGEIEPKQQDHGAATYCKKIDKKDGFIESEIITSDNVSREKIIEAERKVRALNPDPGTFTILNIRDKEMRVKITKAKIENDRFIPEKVTPEGKKEMGWEDFLRGNKIPLQ
;
A
#
# COMPACT_ATOMS: atom_id res chain seq x y z
N MET A 1 1.34 37.14 -3.36
CA MET A 1 1.00 36.44 -4.62
C MET A 1 1.23 34.98 -4.34
N ASN A 2 0.18 34.15 -4.20
CA ASN A 2 0.36 32.72 -3.94
C ASN A 2 0.72 32.03 -5.24
N THR A 3 2.00 32.08 -5.59
CA THR A 3 2.57 31.19 -6.62
C THR A 3 2.41 29.77 -6.11
N LYS A 4 1.87 28.87 -6.95
CA LYS A 4 1.85 27.44 -6.65
C LYS A 4 3.28 26.97 -6.37
N PRO A 5 3.52 26.20 -5.31
CA PRO A 5 4.87 25.81 -4.94
C PRO A 5 5.47 24.93 -6.02
N LYS A 6 6.73 25.16 -6.38
CA LYS A 6 7.45 24.26 -7.29
C LYS A 6 7.82 22.98 -6.56
N PHE A 7 7.39 21.84 -7.08
CA PHE A 7 7.62 20.55 -6.44
C PHE A 7 7.86 19.39 -7.38
N VAL A 8 8.57 18.40 -6.86
CA VAL A 8 8.81 17.11 -7.51
C VAL A 8 8.08 16.03 -6.73
N PHE A 9 7.39 15.15 -7.44
CA PHE A 9 6.65 14.04 -6.84
C PHE A 9 7.39 12.71 -7.03
N PHE A 10 7.63 12.01 -5.93
CA PHE A 10 8.28 10.70 -5.87
C PHE A 10 7.22 9.64 -5.56
N GLY A 11 6.94 8.75 -6.51
CA GLY A 11 5.98 7.67 -6.27
C GLY A 11 5.97 6.60 -7.34
N THR A 12 5.43 5.43 -7.02
CA THR A 12 5.44 4.27 -7.93
C THR A 12 4.07 3.58 -8.08
N PRO A 13 3.44 3.07 -7.02
CA PRO A 13 2.25 2.22 -7.14
C PRO A 13 0.97 3.03 -7.32
N HIS A 14 -0.16 2.33 -7.41
CA HIS A 14 -1.50 2.89 -7.55
C HIS A 14 -1.87 3.85 -6.41
N PHE A 15 -1.53 3.54 -5.16
CA PHE A 15 -1.63 4.47 -4.02
C PHE A 15 -1.12 5.90 -4.33
N ALA A 16 0.02 6.01 -5.01
CA ALA A 16 0.60 7.31 -5.36
C ALA A 16 -0.16 8.03 -6.48
N VAL A 17 -0.81 7.27 -7.38
CA VAL A 17 -1.69 7.81 -8.43
C VAL A 17 -2.94 8.42 -7.81
N ILE A 18 -3.57 7.75 -6.84
CA ILE A 18 -4.75 8.29 -6.14
C ILE A 18 -4.43 9.64 -5.50
N ILE A 19 -3.26 9.77 -4.87
CA ILE A 19 -2.79 11.04 -4.27
C ILE A 19 -2.55 12.10 -5.36
N LEU A 20 -1.94 11.74 -6.48
CA LEU A 20 -1.73 12.65 -7.61
C LEU A 20 -3.04 13.16 -8.21
N ASP A 21 -4.06 12.30 -8.33
CA ASP A 21 -5.39 12.70 -8.80
C ASP A 21 -6.04 13.71 -7.84
N GLN A 22 -5.89 13.55 -6.52
CA GLN A 22 -6.36 14.55 -5.55
C GLN A 22 -5.58 15.87 -5.66
N LEU A 23 -4.26 15.81 -5.77
CA LEU A 23 -3.42 17.01 -5.93
C LEU A 23 -3.82 17.77 -7.21
N GLU A 24 -4.01 17.07 -8.33
CA GLU A 24 -4.48 17.68 -9.58
C GLU A 24 -5.86 18.34 -9.42
N ALA A 25 -6.81 17.68 -8.73
CA ALA A 25 -8.13 18.24 -8.47
C ALA A 25 -8.07 19.53 -7.62
N CYS A 26 -7.09 19.64 -6.73
CA CYS A 26 -6.79 20.86 -5.97
C CYS A 26 -5.99 21.90 -6.78
N GLY A 27 -5.61 21.60 -8.01
CA GLY A 27 -4.78 22.45 -8.87
C GLY A 27 -3.28 22.39 -8.58
N PHE A 28 -2.80 21.41 -7.81
CA PHE A 28 -1.37 21.14 -7.59
C PHE A 28 -0.88 20.08 -8.58
N LEU A 29 -0.17 20.49 -9.62
CA LEU A 29 0.53 19.58 -10.52
C LEU A 29 2.04 19.63 -10.24
N PRO A 30 2.72 18.48 -10.15
CA PRO A 30 4.17 18.46 -9.97
C PRO A 30 4.88 18.97 -11.23
N ASP A 31 5.99 19.67 -11.05
CA ASP A 31 6.86 20.09 -12.16
C ASP A 31 7.51 18.87 -12.82
N LYS A 32 7.93 17.89 -12.01
CA LYS A 32 8.56 16.65 -12.45
C LYS A 32 8.14 15.48 -11.57
N ILE A 33 8.21 14.27 -12.13
CA ILE A 33 7.93 13.02 -11.42
C ILE A 33 9.17 12.14 -11.39
N VAL A 34 9.42 11.51 -10.24
CA VAL A 34 10.43 10.47 -10.06
C VAL A 34 9.71 9.17 -9.70
N THR A 35 9.88 8.14 -10.53
CA THR A 35 9.23 6.84 -10.33
C THR A 35 10.21 5.70 -10.54
N SER A 36 9.84 4.48 -10.13
CA SER A 36 10.69 3.32 -10.37
C SER A 36 10.83 3.02 -11.87
N PRO A 37 11.90 2.36 -12.32
CA PRO A 37 11.99 1.84 -13.68
C PRO A 37 10.85 0.91 -14.03
N ASP A 38 10.54 0.81 -15.32
CA ASP A 38 9.61 -0.18 -15.86
C ASP A 38 10.07 -1.59 -15.46
N LYS A 39 9.11 -2.46 -15.14
CA LYS A 39 9.39 -3.83 -14.68
C LYS A 39 8.61 -4.84 -15.51
N PRO A 40 9.19 -6.03 -15.76
CA PRO A 40 8.44 -7.14 -16.32
C PRO A 40 7.25 -7.52 -15.42
N LYS A 41 6.05 -7.64 -15.99
CA LYS A 41 4.83 -8.01 -15.26
C LYS A 41 4.11 -9.18 -15.94
N GLY A 42 3.45 -10.00 -15.12
CA GLY A 42 2.65 -11.14 -15.58
C GLY A 42 3.49 -12.31 -16.11
N ARG A 43 2.80 -13.35 -16.59
CA ARG A 43 3.44 -14.60 -17.06
C ARG A 43 4.32 -14.40 -18.30
N HIS A 44 3.98 -13.43 -19.13
CA HIS A 44 4.73 -13.11 -20.36
C HIS A 44 5.86 -12.09 -20.13
N LEU A 45 6.08 -11.65 -18.89
CA LEU A 45 7.16 -10.72 -18.51
C LEU A 45 7.19 -9.46 -19.39
N VAL A 46 6.01 -8.97 -19.78
CA VAL A 46 5.90 -7.76 -20.60
C VAL A 46 6.42 -6.59 -19.79
N LEU A 47 7.37 -5.85 -20.35
CA LEU A 47 7.89 -4.64 -19.72
C LEU A 47 6.75 -3.63 -19.57
N THR A 48 6.36 -3.38 -18.33
CA THR A 48 5.18 -2.57 -18.00
C THR A 48 5.62 -1.33 -17.23
N PRO A 49 5.18 -0.12 -17.64
CA PRO A 49 5.47 1.09 -16.88
C PRO A 49 4.77 1.07 -15.52
N PRO A 50 5.31 1.76 -14.50
CA PRO A 50 4.59 1.97 -13.25
C PRO A 50 3.34 2.84 -13.46
N PRO A 51 2.28 2.67 -12.64
CA PRO A 51 1.09 3.51 -12.69
C PRO A 51 1.37 5.02 -12.69
N VAL A 52 2.30 5.48 -11.85
CA VAL A 52 2.69 6.90 -11.79
C VAL A 52 3.32 7.41 -13.09
N LYS A 53 4.08 6.58 -13.81
CA LYS A 53 4.61 6.95 -15.14
C LYS A 53 3.48 7.13 -16.15
N GLU A 54 2.53 6.19 -16.19
CA GLU A 54 1.37 6.29 -17.08
C GLU A 54 0.54 7.53 -16.80
N TRP A 55 0.36 7.88 -15.52
CA TRP A 55 -0.32 9.09 -15.09
C TRP A 55 0.37 10.36 -15.58
N ALA A 56 1.71 10.41 -15.45
CA ALA A 56 2.53 11.57 -15.83
C ALA A 56 2.55 11.81 -17.34
N VAL A 57 2.75 10.74 -18.14
CA VAL A 57 2.84 10.82 -19.60
C VAL A 57 1.54 11.36 -20.20
N LYS A 58 0.37 10.96 -19.67
CA LYS A 58 -0.94 11.49 -20.11
C LYS A 58 -1.09 13.00 -19.90
N ARG A 59 -0.31 13.58 -18.98
CA ARG A 59 -0.33 15.01 -18.61
C ARG A 59 0.87 15.78 -19.13
N GLY A 60 1.77 15.14 -19.89
CA GLY A 60 2.97 15.77 -20.42
C GLY A 60 4.00 16.16 -19.35
N ILE A 61 3.96 15.53 -18.17
CA ILE A 61 4.89 15.81 -17.07
C ILE A 61 6.18 15.00 -17.28
N GLU A 62 7.34 15.64 -17.10
CA GLU A 62 8.65 15.00 -17.23
C GLU A 62 8.83 13.90 -16.17
N VAL A 63 9.33 12.73 -16.59
CA VAL A 63 9.51 11.55 -15.73
C VAL A 63 10.96 11.12 -15.66
N PHE A 64 11.50 11.02 -14.45
CA PHE A 64 12.76 10.34 -14.18
C PHE A 64 12.54 8.94 -13.62
N GLN A 65 13.31 7.97 -14.13
CA GLN A 65 13.29 6.58 -13.68
C GLN A 65 14.67 6.08 -13.24
N PRO A 66 15.32 6.74 -12.25
CA PRO A 66 16.65 6.32 -11.83
C PRO A 66 16.60 4.92 -11.24
N LYS A 67 17.55 4.04 -11.56
CA LYS A 67 17.64 2.72 -10.92
C LYS A 67 17.92 2.86 -9.41
N SER A 68 18.76 3.82 -9.06
CA SER A 68 19.17 4.16 -7.69
C SER A 68 19.08 5.66 -7.48
N LEU A 69 18.70 6.10 -6.29
CA LEU A 69 18.78 7.51 -5.90
C LEU A 69 20.21 7.93 -5.50
N LYS A 70 21.20 7.02 -5.45
CA LYS A 70 22.58 7.39 -5.07
C LYS A 70 23.19 8.42 -6.01
N ASP A 71 23.01 8.23 -7.32
CA ASP A 71 23.62 9.05 -8.38
C ASP A 71 22.59 9.87 -9.18
N PHE A 72 21.33 9.91 -8.73
CA PHE A 72 20.26 10.67 -9.36
C PHE A 72 20.36 12.17 -9.07
N GLU A 73 20.63 13.00 -10.06
CA GLU A 73 20.64 14.45 -9.91
C GLU A 73 19.35 15.07 -10.46
N ILE A 74 18.92 16.16 -9.81
CA ILE A 74 17.79 16.95 -10.28
C ILE A 74 18.10 18.42 -10.03
N ASP A 75 18.23 19.16 -11.13
CA ASP A 75 18.52 20.59 -11.09
C ASP A 75 17.22 21.40 -11.01
N GLY A 76 17.29 22.51 -10.27
CA GLY A 76 16.22 23.50 -10.18
C GLY A 76 15.95 23.94 -8.75
N ASP A 77 15.35 25.13 -8.64
CA ASP A 77 14.88 25.66 -7.36
C ASP A 77 13.49 25.09 -7.07
N TYR A 78 13.46 24.06 -6.21
CA TYR A 78 12.23 23.43 -5.73
C TYR A 78 11.95 23.85 -4.29
N GLU A 79 10.70 24.14 -4.01
CA GLU A 79 10.29 24.56 -2.67
C GLU A 79 10.06 23.35 -1.77
N ILE A 80 9.40 22.32 -2.30
CA ILE A 80 9.03 21.12 -1.53
C ILE A 80 9.10 19.89 -2.43
N PHE A 81 9.42 18.72 -1.88
CA PHE A 81 9.20 17.45 -2.57
C PHE A 81 8.07 16.69 -1.88
N ILE A 82 7.33 15.90 -2.66
CA ILE A 82 6.27 15.03 -2.16
C ILE A 82 6.67 13.59 -2.43
N LEU A 83 6.54 12.72 -1.43
CA LEU A 83 6.81 11.29 -1.55
C LEU A 83 5.57 10.49 -1.18
N ALA A 84 5.21 9.53 -2.02
CA ALA A 84 4.17 8.55 -1.74
C ALA A 84 4.59 7.19 -2.31
N ALA A 85 4.88 6.24 -1.41
CA ALA A 85 5.20 4.85 -1.78
C ALA A 85 6.26 4.70 -2.90
N TYR A 86 7.37 5.44 -2.81
CA TYR A 86 8.44 5.36 -3.82
C TYR A 86 9.33 4.11 -3.66
N GLY A 87 9.47 3.60 -2.44
CA GLY A 87 10.10 2.30 -2.15
C GLY A 87 11.64 2.26 -2.24
N LYS A 88 12.31 3.41 -2.30
CA LYS A 88 13.78 3.52 -2.23
C LYS A 88 14.19 4.50 -1.14
N LEU A 89 15.32 4.24 -0.51
CA LEU A 89 15.93 5.16 0.44
C LEU A 89 16.30 6.46 -0.25
N VAL A 90 15.89 7.59 0.34
CA VAL A 90 16.23 8.92 -0.14
C VAL A 90 17.54 9.36 0.54
N PRO A 91 18.64 9.54 -0.20
CA PRO A 91 19.90 9.97 0.40
C PRO A 91 19.81 11.42 0.89
N LYS A 92 20.59 11.75 1.91
CA LYS A 92 20.69 13.10 2.51
C LYS A 92 20.82 14.23 1.49
N ARG A 93 21.60 14.01 0.43
CA ARG A 93 21.76 15.03 -0.64
C ARG A 93 20.44 15.40 -1.33
N ILE A 94 19.50 14.46 -1.48
CA ILE A 94 18.18 14.70 -2.07
C ILE A 94 17.23 15.29 -1.03
N LEU A 95 17.30 14.82 0.23
CA LEU A 95 16.53 15.38 1.34
C LEU A 95 16.76 16.90 1.50
N ASN A 96 17.97 17.36 1.21
CA ASN A 96 18.38 18.77 1.35
C ASN A 96 18.12 19.65 0.13
N ILE A 97 17.60 19.11 -0.99
CA ILE A 97 17.32 19.91 -2.20
C ILE A 97 16.17 20.90 -1.96
N PRO A 98 14.96 20.46 -1.56
CA PRO A 98 13.83 21.36 -1.39
C PRO A 98 13.96 22.23 -0.14
N LYS A 99 13.64 23.52 -0.26
CA LYS A 99 13.68 24.49 0.85
C LYS A 99 12.88 24.06 2.08
N TYR A 100 11.72 23.43 1.87
CA TYR A 100 10.79 22.96 2.90
C TYR A 100 10.85 21.43 3.10
N GLY A 101 11.91 20.77 2.62
CA GLY A 101 12.09 19.33 2.80
C GLY A 101 11.16 18.48 1.95
N ILE A 102 11.03 17.21 2.34
CA ILE A 102 10.19 16.22 1.64
C ILE A 102 9.03 15.82 2.55
N LEU A 103 7.80 16.06 2.11
CA LEU A 103 6.61 15.53 2.77
C LEU A 103 6.31 14.13 2.25
N ASN A 104 6.21 13.16 3.15
CA ASN A 104 5.78 11.80 2.86
C ASN A 104 4.32 11.60 3.27
N VAL A 105 3.54 10.96 2.40
CA VAL A 105 2.17 10.51 2.68
C VAL A 105 2.24 9.07 3.19
N HIS A 106 2.22 8.89 4.51
CA HIS A 106 2.33 7.58 5.14
C HIS A 106 0.96 7.02 5.53
N PRO A 107 0.53 5.86 5.02
CA PRO A 107 -0.82 5.33 5.25
C PRO A 107 -0.96 4.56 6.58
N SER A 108 -0.55 5.20 7.67
CA SER A 108 -0.89 4.81 9.04
C SER A 108 -0.99 6.02 9.96
N LEU A 109 -1.47 5.79 11.18
CA LEU A 109 -1.43 6.76 12.27
C LEU A 109 -0.06 6.71 12.96
N LEU A 110 0.92 7.44 12.44
CA LEU A 110 2.26 7.48 13.03
C LEU A 110 2.21 7.96 14.50
N PRO A 111 3.03 7.38 15.41
CA PRO A 111 4.18 6.50 15.14
C PRO A 111 3.87 5.01 14.95
N HIS A 112 2.60 4.60 14.86
CA HIS A 112 2.25 3.20 14.64
C HIS A 112 2.47 2.77 13.19
N LEU A 113 2.88 1.52 12.98
CA LEU A 113 3.08 0.87 11.68
C LEU A 113 4.06 1.62 10.76
N ARG A 114 5.20 2.07 11.30
CA ARG A 114 6.35 2.49 10.47
C ARG A 114 6.78 1.34 9.57
N GLY A 115 7.19 1.64 8.34
CA GLY A 115 7.77 0.66 7.42
C GLY A 115 6.94 0.37 6.16
N PRO A 116 7.22 -0.76 5.49
CA PRO A 116 6.91 -0.93 4.07
C PRO A 116 5.51 -1.45 3.74
N SER A 117 4.70 -1.89 4.70
CA SER A 117 3.39 -2.51 4.44
C SER A 117 2.29 -2.13 5.46
N PRO A 118 2.13 -0.83 5.80
CA PRO A 118 1.22 -0.40 6.86
C PRO A 118 -0.27 -0.71 6.58
N ILE A 119 -0.72 -0.61 5.32
CA ILE A 119 -2.12 -0.87 4.95
C ILE A 119 -2.48 -2.33 5.22
N GLN A 120 -1.65 -3.26 4.73
CA GLN A 120 -1.86 -4.69 4.97
C GLN A 120 -1.76 -5.01 6.46
N SER A 121 -0.76 -4.47 7.17
CA SER A 121 -0.57 -4.70 8.60
C SER A 121 -1.77 -4.24 9.42
N ALA A 122 -2.36 -3.08 9.12
CA ALA A 122 -3.57 -2.60 9.79
C ALA A 122 -4.73 -3.61 9.65
N ILE A 123 -4.91 -4.18 8.46
CA ILE A 123 -5.97 -5.19 8.22
C ILE A 123 -5.65 -6.50 8.95
N LEU A 124 -4.41 -6.97 8.90
CA LEU A 124 -3.96 -8.21 9.56
C LEU A 124 -4.12 -8.14 11.08
N GLU A 125 -3.79 -7.00 11.69
CA GLU A 125 -3.96 -6.74 13.12
C GLU A 125 -5.44 -6.58 13.50
N GLY A 126 -6.33 -6.38 12.52
CA GLY A 126 -7.75 -6.18 12.74
C GLY A 126 -8.09 -4.79 13.24
N ALA A 127 -7.31 -3.79 12.81
CA ALA A 127 -7.54 -2.41 13.17
C ALA A 127 -8.94 -1.98 12.71
N LYS A 128 -9.75 -1.50 13.66
CA LYS A 128 -11.05 -0.87 13.38
C LYS A 128 -10.88 0.55 12.85
N GLU A 129 -9.78 1.18 13.22
CA GLU A 129 -9.38 2.51 12.77
C GLU A 129 -7.92 2.50 12.34
N THR A 130 -7.63 3.25 11.30
CA THR A 130 -6.27 3.59 10.87
C THR A 130 -6.30 5.02 10.32
N GLY A 131 -5.35 5.42 9.49
CA GLY A 131 -5.36 6.76 8.91
C GLY A 131 -4.13 7.06 8.08
N VAL A 132 -3.96 8.34 7.80
CA VAL A 132 -2.81 8.86 7.04
C VAL A 132 -2.11 9.91 7.88
N SER A 133 -0.78 9.86 7.88
CA SER A 133 0.09 10.90 8.41
C SER A 133 0.87 11.56 7.28
N ILE A 134 0.81 12.89 7.21
CA ILE A 134 1.75 13.70 6.42
C ILE A 134 2.92 14.01 7.34
N MET A 135 4.12 13.58 6.98
CA MET A 135 5.31 13.74 7.79
C MET A 135 6.47 14.32 6.97
N LEU A 136 7.40 15.00 7.62
CA LEU A 136 8.69 15.30 7.01
C LEU A 136 9.58 14.07 7.06
N LEU A 137 10.22 13.76 5.94
CA LEU A 137 11.26 12.73 5.91
C LEU A 137 12.55 13.23 6.55
N ASP A 138 13.19 12.33 7.26
CA ASP A 138 14.58 12.41 7.69
C ASP A 138 15.36 11.19 7.16
N GLU A 139 16.54 10.93 7.72
CA GLU A 139 17.40 9.82 7.29
C GLU A 139 16.89 8.45 7.80
N GLU A 140 15.89 8.43 8.68
CA GLU A 140 15.33 7.25 9.31
C GLU A 140 13.96 6.87 8.71
N MET A 141 13.58 5.59 8.83
CA MET A 141 12.36 5.07 8.20
C MET A 141 11.11 5.52 8.96
N ASP A 142 10.29 6.36 8.32
CA ASP A 142 9.02 6.88 8.83
C ASP A 142 9.13 7.50 10.24
N HIS A 143 10.30 8.08 10.52
CA HIS A 143 10.70 8.56 11.85
C HIS A 143 10.36 10.04 12.08
N GLY A 144 10.57 10.87 11.05
CA GLY A 144 10.53 12.33 11.13
C GLY A 144 9.19 12.92 11.59
N PRO A 145 9.17 14.24 11.86
CA PRO A 145 8.06 14.89 12.53
C PRO A 145 6.79 14.89 11.67
N ILE A 146 5.64 14.75 12.32
CA ILE A 146 4.31 14.71 11.70
C ILE A 146 3.78 16.12 11.57
N LEU A 147 3.33 16.46 10.37
CA LEU A 147 2.67 17.72 10.04
C LEU A 147 1.17 17.65 10.34
N LYS A 148 0.49 16.60 9.84
CA LYS A 148 -0.96 16.40 9.99
C LYS A 148 -1.29 14.91 9.95
N THR A 149 -2.31 14.50 10.69
CA THR A 149 -2.83 13.14 10.67
C THR A 149 -4.34 13.16 10.55
N GLU A 150 -4.90 12.25 9.77
CA GLU A 150 -6.35 12.06 9.61
C GLU A 150 -6.73 10.60 9.86
N LYS A 151 -7.75 10.38 10.70
CA LYS A 151 -8.24 9.04 11.04
C LYS A 151 -9.36 8.61 10.11
N ILE A 152 -9.42 7.31 9.83
CA ILE A 152 -10.52 6.68 9.12
C ILE A 152 -10.94 5.37 9.79
N ASN A 153 -12.22 5.04 9.64
CA ASN A 153 -12.69 3.67 9.91
C ASN A 153 -12.18 2.73 8.81
N SER A 154 -11.53 1.64 9.22
CA SER A 154 -10.97 0.56 8.39
C SER A 154 -11.64 -0.80 8.62
N GLU A 155 -12.70 -0.84 9.44
CA GLU A 155 -13.40 -2.07 9.79
C GLU A 155 -13.99 -2.72 8.53
N ASN A 156 -13.74 -4.02 8.36
CA ASN A 156 -14.19 -4.85 7.24
C ASN A 156 -13.70 -4.44 5.83
N LEU A 157 -12.85 -3.43 5.69
CA LEU A 157 -12.30 -3.07 4.38
C LEU A 157 -11.26 -4.10 3.90
N SER A 158 -11.28 -4.36 2.60
CA SER A 158 -10.18 -5.05 1.89
C SER A 158 -9.00 -4.12 1.67
N TYR A 159 -7.85 -4.68 1.28
CA TYR A 159 -6.66 -3.90 0.93
C TYR A 159 -6.96 -2.83 -0.12
N SER A 160 -7.65 -3.20 -1.21
CA SER A 160 -7.98 -2.26 -2.29
C SER A 160 -8.90 -1.13 -1.83
N GLU A 161 -9.93 -1.44 -1.03
CA GLU A 161 -10.84 -0.40 -0.52
C GLU A 161 -10.13 0.54 0.46
N LEU A 162 -9.24 -0.02 1.29
CA LEU A 162 -8.47 0.77 2.24
C LEU A 162 -7.38 1.61 1.54
N GLU A 163 -6.73 1.08 0.50
CA GLU A 163 -5.75 1.82 -0.33
C GLU A 163 -6.40 3.04 -0.99
N GLU A 164 -7.56 2.87 -1.64
CA GLU A 164 -8.33 3.95 -2.25
C GLU A 164 -8.69 5.02 -1.21
N LYS A 165 -9.31 4.61 -0.11
CA LYS A 165 -9.76 5.54 0.94
C LYS A 165 -8.60 6.30 1.59
N LEU A 166 -7.49 5.64 1.87
CA LEU A 166 -6.30 6.27 2.42
C LEU A 166 -5.62 7.19 1.40
N GLY A 167 -5.55 6.81 0.12
CA GLY A 167 -4.97 7.65 -0.93
C GLY A 167 -5.77 8.93 -1.11
N GLU A 168 -7.11 8.83 -1.14
CA GLU A 168 -8.01 9.97 -1.25
C GLU A 168 -7.87 10.93 -0.06
N VAL A 169 -7.91 10.39 1.16
CA VAL A 169 -7.77 11.20 2.38
C VAL A 169 -6.37 11.83 2.42
N GLY A 170 -5.33 11.07 2.13
CA GLY A 170 -3.95 11.52 2.11
C GLY A 170 -3.71 12.65 1.12
N GLY A 171 -4.25 12.54 -0.10
CA GLY A 171 -4.17 13.60 -1.09
C GLY A 171 -4.90 14.88 -0.67
N LYS A 172 -6.12 14.76 -0.13
CA LYS A 172 -6.90 15.91 0.37
C LYS A 172 -6.20 16.66 1.49
N ILE A 173 -5.73 15.95 2.53
CA ILE A 173 -5.01 16.60 3.63
C ILE A 173 -3.69 17.19 3.17
N LEU A 174 -3.04 16.61 2.15
CA LEU A 174 -1.82 17.15 1.58
C LEU A 174 -2.07 18.48 0.84
N CYS A 175 -3.16 18.59 0.07
CA CYS A 175 -3.55 19.85 -0.59
C CYS A 175 -3.71 21.00 0.42
N GLU A 176 -4.28 20.71 1.59
CA GLU A 176 -4.45 21.68 2.67
C GLU A 176 -3.14 21.98 3.38
N SER A 177 -2.31 20.96 3.61
CA SER A 177 -1.11 21.07 4.44
C SER A 177 0.03 21.79 3.73
N ILE A 178 0.18 21.65 2.40
CA ILE A 178 1.30 22.27 1.67
C ILE A 178 1.30 23.81 1.82
N PRO A 179 0.21 24.54 1.53
CA PRO A 179 0.19 26.00 1.66
C PRO A 179 0.42 26.45 3.10
N SER A 180 -0.29 25.86 4.07
CA SER A 180 -0.15 26.24 5.48
C SER A 180 1.25 25.97 6.01
N TYR A 181 1.91 24.90 5.57
CA TYR A 181 3.28 24.60 5.98
C TYR A 181 4.30 25.59 5.40
N ILE A 182 4.19 25.90 4.10
CA ILE A 182 5.08 26.86 3.42
C ILE A 182 4.94 28.27 4.00
N ASN A 183 3.72 28.65 4.41
CA ASN A 183 3.41 29.93 5.06
C ASN A 183 3.80 29.99 6.54
N GLY A 184 4.22 28.87 7.15
CA GLY A 184 4.55 28.80 8.58
C GLY A 184 3.33 28.82 9.50
N GLU A 185 2.15 28.47 9.01
CA GLU A 185 0.90 28.38 9.80
C GLU A 185 0.81 27.07 10.60
N ILE A 186 1.51 26.04 10.15
CA ILE A 186 1.56 24.73 10.82
C ILE A 186 3.02 24.30 11.02
N GLU A 187 3.33 23.85 12.23
CA GLU A 187 4.65 23.37 12.59
C GLU A 187 4.65 21.83 12.74
N PRO A 188 5.62 21.12 12.14
CA PRO A 188 5.80 19.69 12.33
C PRO A 188 6.06 19.34 13.79
N LYS A 189 5.41 18.29 14.30
CA LYS A 189 5.55 17.79 15.67
C LYS A 189 6.35 16.50 15.71
N GLN A 190 7.32 16.42 16.61
CA GLN A 190 8.10 15.20 16.81
C GLN A 190 7.18 14.04 17.21
N GLN A 191 7.50 12.85 16.70
CA GLN A 191 6.78 11.64 17.06
C GLN A 191 7.16 11.20 18.48
N ASP A 192 6.25 10.54 19.19
CA ASP A 192 6.61 9.77 20.38
C ASP A 192 7.28 8.45 19.95
N HIS A 193 8.61 8.45 19.93
CA HIS A 193 9.38 7.29 19.52
C HIS A 193 9.21 6.08 20.45
N GLY A 194 8.80 6.28 21.71
CA GLY A 194 8.52 5.20 22.66
C GLY A 194 7.25 4.42 22.32
N ALA A 195 6.32 5.03 21.59
CA ALA A 195 5.06 4.42 21.14
C ALA A 195 5.14 3.82 19.72
N ALA A 196 6.32 3.86 19.07
CA ALA A 196 6.47 3.42 17.70
C ALA A 196 6.30 1.90 17.53
N THR A 197 5.52 1.51 16.53
CA THR A 197 5.41 0.11 16.09
C THR A 197 5.85 0.00 14.64
N TYR A 198 6.25 -1.20 14.22
CA TYR A 198 6.86 -1.44 12.91
C TYR A 198 6.14 -2.55 12.16
N CYS A 199 5.80 -2.28 10.91
CA CYS A 199 5.36 -3.31 9.97
C CYS A 199 6.57 -3.90 9.24
N LYS A 200 6.44 -5.15 8.81
CA LYS A 200 7.47 -5.84 8.01
C LYS A 200 7.04 -5.85 6.55
N LYS A 201 8.02 -6.04 5.67
CA LYS A 201 7.74 -6.30 4.26
C LYS A 201 7.01 -7.63 4.15
N ILE A 202 5.83 -7.60 3.55
CA ILE A 202 5.03 -8.80 3.30
C ILE A 202 5.55 -9.51 2.05
N ASP A 203 5.62 -10.83 2.14
CA ASP A 203 5.97 -11.70 1.03
C ASP A 203 4.95 -12.82 0.84
N LYS A 204 5.18 -13.64 -0.19
CA LYS A 204 4.26 -14.69 -0.61
C LYS A 204 3.99 -15.73 0.48
N LYS A 205 4.91 -16.00 1.40
CA LYS A 205 4.73 -17.00 2.46
C LYS A 205 3.72 -16.54 3.53
N ASP A 206 3.59 -15.23 3.72
CA ASP A 206 2.67 -14.64 4.70
C ASP A 206 1.20 -14.87 4.31
N GLY A 207 0.95 -15.11 3.00
CA GLY A 207 -0.35 -15.48 2.46
C GLY A 207 -0.75 -16.95 2.64
N PHE A 208 0.06 -17.78 3.29
CA PHE A 208 -0.31 -19.18 3.54
C PHE A 208 -1.44 -19.30 4.56
N ILE A 209 -2.45 -20.10 4.21
CA ILE A 209 -3.59 -20.46 5.06
C ILE A 209 -3.57 -21.99 5.23
N GLU A 210 -3.51 -22.45 6.48
CA GLU A 210 -3.57 -23.87 6.83
C GLU A 210 -4.84 -24.50 6.26
N SER A 211 -4.73 -25.66 5.60
CA SER A 211 -5.87 -26.31 4.95
C SER A 211 -6.97 -26.71 5.93
N GLU A 212 -6.59 -27.04 7.17
CA GLU A 212 -7.50 -27.39 8.26
C GLU A 212 -8.53 -26.28 8.52
N ILE A 213 -8.17 -25.01 8.29
CA ILE A 213 -9.09 -23.86 8.42
C ILE A 213 -10.31 -23.99 7.49
N ILE A 214 -10.17 -24.72 6.39
CA ILE A 214 -11.22 -24.97 5.40
C ILE A 214 -11.83 -26.36 5.59
N THR A 215 -11.02 -27.35 5.95
CA THR A 215 -11.42 -28.76 5.91
C THR A 215 -11.86 -29.32 7.24
N SER A 216 -11.59 -28.66 8.37
CA SER A 216 -11.91 -29.17 9.71
C SER A 216 -13.02 -28.36 10.38
N ASP A 217 -13.92 -29.09 11.06
CA ASP A 217 -14.93 -28.50 11.95
C ASP A 217 -14.36 -28.06 13.33
N ASN A 218 -13.12 -28.43 13.66
CA ASN A 218 -12.48 -28.17 14.95
C ASN A 218 -11.37 -27.11 14.84
N VAL A 219 -11.74 -25.88 14.46
CA VAL A 219 -10.81 -24.75 14.29
C VAL A 219 -11.21 -23.60 15.21
N SER A 220 -10.25 -23.00 15.89
CA SER A 220 -10.53 -21.87 16.78
C SER A 220 -11.03 -20.65 16.00
N ARG A 221 -11.91 -19.86 16.64
CA ARG A 221 -12.47 -18.64 16.04
C ARG A 221 -11.39 -17.64 15.63
N GLU A 222 -10.30 -17.56 16.40
CA GLU A 222 -9.17 -16.67 16.15
C GLU A 222 -8.47 -17.03 14.84
N LYS A 223 -8.23 -18.32 14.57
CA LYS A 223 -7.62 -18.79 13.31
C LYS A 223 -8.52 -18.48 12.10
N ILE A 224 -9.83 -18.63 12.27
CA ILE A 224 -10.82 -18.30 11.23
C ILE A 224 -10.79 -16.80 10.89
N ILE A 225 -10.76 -15.95 11.91
CA ILE A 225 -10.65 -14.48 11.75
C ILE A 225 -9.31 -14.09 11.13
N GLU A 226 -8.20 -14.71 11.53
CA GLU A 226 -6.88 -14.44 10.95
C GLU A 226 -6.83 -14.80 9.46
N ALA A 227 -7.37 -15.96 9.08
CA ALA A 227 -7.44 -16.38 7.68
C ALA A 227 -8.29 -15.43 6.83
N GLU A 228 -9.43 -14.98 7.36
CA GLU A 228 -10.29 -13.99 6.71
C GLU A 228 -9.53 -12.66 6.50
N ARG A 229 -8.86 -12.16 7.54
CA ARG A 229 -8.03 -10.95 7.45
C ARG A 229 -6.92 -11.10 6.44
N LYS A 230 -6.24 -12.25 6.39
CA LYS A 230 -5.22 -12.54 5.37
C LYS A 230 -5.81 -12.42 3.97
N VAL A 231 -6.99 -12.99 3.72
CA VAL A 231 -7.66 -12.89 2.41
C VAL A 231 -7.93 -11.43 2.04
N ARG A 232 -8.44 -10.62 2.96
CA ARG A 232 -8.70 -9.19 2.71
C ARG A 232 -7.43 -8.36 2.54
N ALA A 233 -6.40 -8.62 3.34
CA ALA A 233 -5.18 -7.81 3.38
C ALA A 233 -4.20 -8.10 2.24
N LEU A 234 -4.15 -9.36 1.79
CA LEU A 234 -3.05 -9.84 0.95
C LEU A 234 -3.44 -10.11 -0.49
N ASN A 235 -4.72 -9.93 -0.87
CA ASN A 235 -5.16 -10.03 -2.25
C ASN A 235 -5.24 -8.64 -2.91
N PRO A 236 -4.89 -8.52 -4.22
CA PRO A 236 -4.47 -9.61 -5.12
C PRO A 236 -2.98 -9.99 -5.01
N ASP A 237 -2.16 -9.15 -4.36
CA ASP A 237 -0.71 -9.33 -4.24
C ASP A 237 -0.26 -9.17 -2.77
N PRO A 238 0.52 -10.12 -2.22
CA PRO A 238 1.11 -11.31 -2.87
C PRO A 238 0.13 -12.48 -3.12
N GLY A 239 -1.10 -12.32 -2.66
CA GLY A 239 -2.20 -13.29 -2.71
C GLY A 239 -2.14 -14.32 -1.59
N THR A 240 -3.29 -14.83 -1.18
CA THR A 240 -3.36 -15.95 -0.23
C THR A 240 -3.50 -17.29 -0.94
N PHE A 241 -3.05 -18.35 -0.27
CA PHE A 241 -3.12 -19.70 -0.80
C PHE A 241 -3.12 -20.75 0.31
N THR A 242 -3.62 -21.92 -0.03
CA THR A 242 -3.56 -23.13 0.78
C THR A 242 -3.07 -24.30 -0.07
N ILE A 243 -2.81 -25.43 0.57
CA ILE A 243 -2.45 -26.70 -0.08
C ILE A 243 -3.52 -27.72 0.31
N LEU A 244 -4.32 -28.18 -0.65
CA LEU A 244 -5.38 -29.16 -0.42
C LEU A 244 -4.95 -30.53 -0.94
N ASN A 245 -5.27 -31.59 -0.21
CA ASN A 245 -5.13 -32.95 -0.71
C ASN A 245 -6.39 -33.34 -1.48
N ILE A 246 -6.26 -33.53 -2.80
CA ILE A 246 -7.33 -33.90 -3.70
C ILE A 246 -6.91 -35.17 -4.44
N ARG A 247 -7.65 -36.27 -4.23
CA ARG A 247 -7.35 -37.58 -4.86
C ARG A 247 -5.90 -38.02 -4.63
N ASP A 248 -5.46 -37.95 -3.36
CA ASP A 248 -4.12 -38.31 -2.89
C ASP A 248 -2.98 -37.48 -3.51
N LYS A 249 -3.30 -36.25 -3.94
CA LYS A 249 -2.33 -35.30 -4.49
C LYS A 249 -2.49 -33.92 -3.86
N GLU A 250 -1.36 -33.35 -3.47
CA GLU A 250 -1.30 -31.96 -3.03
C GLU A 250 -1.55 -31.02 -4.21
N MET A 251 -2.47 -30.07 -4.02
CA MET A 251 -2.79 -29.04 -4.98
C MET A 251 -2.73 -27.68 -4.29
N ARG A 252 -1.94 -26.78 -4.85
CA ARG A 252 -1.98 -25.37 -4.45
C ARG A 252 -3.26 -24.73 -4.95
N VAL A 253 -3.99 -24.08 -4.04
CA VAL A 253 -5.20 -23.33 -4.36
C VAL A 253 -5.06 -21.91 -3.80
N LYS A 254 -5.13 -20.90 -4.68
CA LYS A 254 -5.23 -19.50 -4.21
C LYS A 254 -6.65 -19.21 -3.75
N ILE A 255 -6.80 -18.44 -2.68
CA ILE A 255 -8.11 -18.02 -2.15
C ILE A 255 -8.24 -16.52 -2.39
N THR A 256 -9.02 -16.12 -3.38
CA THR A 256 -9.11 -14.71 -3.79
C THR A 256 -10.24 -13.96 -3.08
N LYS A 257 -11.22 -14.69 -2.56
CA LYS A 257 -12.30 -14.14 -1.74
C LYS A 257 -12.80 -15.20 -0.74
N ALA A 258 -13.14 -14.78 0.46
CA ALA A 258 -13.67 -15.63 1.51
C ALA A 258 -14.59 -14.82 2.43
N LYS A 259 -15.42 -15.53 3.19
CA LYS A 259 -16.29 -14.97 4.25
C LYS A 259 -16.24 -15.85 5.49
N ILE A 260 -16.69 -15.31 6.61
CA ILE A 260 -17.01 -16.09 7.81
C ILE A 260 -18.52 -16.28 7.86
N GLU A 261 -18.98 -17.51 7.98
CA GLU A 261 -20.39 -17.86 8.10
C GLU A 261 -20.53 -19.04 9.06
N ASN A 262 -21.45 -18.94 10.03
CA ASN A 262 -21.67 -19.95 11.07
C ASN A 262 -20.36 -20.41 11.75
N ASP A 263 -19.48 -19.46 12.07
CA ASP A 263 -18.17 -19.69 12.69
C ASP A 263 -17.26 -20.63 11.87
N ARG A 264 -17.38 -20.58 10.55
CA ARG A 264 -16.48 -21.26 9.61
C ARG A 264 -15.89 -20.29 8.61
N PHE A 265 -14.65 -20.55 8.21
CA PHE A 265 -14.02 -19.87 7.09
C PHE A 265 -14.49 -20.51 5.78
N ILE A 266 -15.19 -19.75 4.94
CA ILE A 266 -15.73 -20.24 3.67
C ILE A 266 -15.06 -19.50 2.51
N PRO A 267 -14.20 -20.17 1.72
CA PRO A 267 -13.76 -19.63 0.44
C PRO A 267 -14.98 -19.35 -0.46
N GLU A 268 -15.01 -18.20 -1.13
CA GLU A 268 -16.04 -17.88 -2.12
C GLU A 268 -15.47 -18.02 -3.55
N LYS A 269 -14.22 -17.61 -3.73
CA LYS A 269 -13.51 -17.67 -5.01
C LYS A 269 -12.11 -18.23 -4.84
N VAL A 270 -11.74 -19.11 -5.75
CA VAL A 270 -10.44 -19.78 -5.75
C VAL A 270 -9.80 -19.82 -7.13
N THR A 271 -8.47 -19.83 -7.17
CA THR A 271 -7.70 -20.13 -8.39
C THR A 271 -6.83 -21.36 -8.14
N PRO A 272 -7.27 -22.55 -8.59
CA PRO A 272 -6.45 -23.75 -8.53
C PRO A 272 -5.22 -23.61 -9.43
N GLU A 273 -4.13 -24.30 -9.08
CA GLU A 273 -2.92 -24.31 -9.89
C GLU A 273 -3.20 -24.68 -11.35
N GLY A 274 -2.69 -23.87 -12.29
CA GLY A 274 -2.88 -24.04 -13.72
C GLY A 274 -4.27 -23.67 -14.26
N LYS A 275 -5.25 -23.30 -13.41
CA LYS A 275 -6.63 -22.98 -13.83
C LYS A 275 -6.93 -21.48 -13.73
N LYS A 276 -8.12 -21.09 -14.24
CA LYS A 276 -8.71 -19.77 -14.05
C LYS A 276 -9.42 -19.68 -12.69
N GLU A 277 -9.66 -18.47 -12.21
CA GLU A 277 -10.51 -18.23 -11.04
C GLU A 277 -11.90 -18.83 -11.27
N MET A 278 -12.46 -19.44 -10.22
CA MET A 278 -13.80 -20.04 -10.21
C MET A 278 -14.45 -19.92 -8.83
N GLY A 279 -15.77 -20.16 -8.77
CA GLY A 279 -16.50 -20.24 -7.51
C GLY A 279 -16.06 -21.46 -6.69
N TRP A 280 -16.12 -21.33 -5.37
CA TRP A 280 -15.77 -22.43 -4.46
C TRP A 280 -16.64 -23.67 -4.66
N GLU A 281 -17.94 -23.50 -4.88
CA GLU A 281 -18.86 -24.62 -5.14
C GLU A 281 -18.53 -25.36 -6.44
N ASP A 282 -18.15 -24.63 -7.50
CA ASP A 282 -17.70 -25.23 -8.77
C ASP A 282 -16.44 -26.07 -8.57
N PHE A 283 -15.52 -25.55 -7.75
CA PHE A 283 -14.30 -26.26 -7.40
C PHE A 283 -14.60 -27.56 -6.64
N LEU A 284 -15.52 -27.54 -5.67
CA LEU A 284 -15.93 -28.74 -4.92
C LEU A 284 -16.64 -29.78 -5.79
N ARG A 285 -17.46 -29.37 -6.77
CA ARG A 285 -18.11 -30.32 -7.70
C ARG A 285 -17.11 -31.15 -8.51
N GLY A 286 -15.99 -30.55 -8.89
CA GLY A 286 -14.92 -31.24 -9.62
C GLY A 286 -13.92 -32.02 -8.74
N ASN A 287 -13.83 -31.66 -7.45
CA ASN A 287 -12.82 -32.15 -6.53
C ASN A 287 -13.50 -32.60 -5.23
N LYS A 288 -13.57 -33.90 -4.99
CA LYS A 288 -13.99 -34.43 -3.69
C LYS A 288 -12.91 -34.09 -2.66
N ILE A 289 -13.19 -33.13 -1.79
CA ILE A 289 -12.36 -32.77 -0.65
C ILE A 289 -12.98 -33.45 0.57
N PRO A 290 -12.24 -34.28 1.31
CA PRO A 290 -12.73 -34.81 2.57
C PRO A 290 -12.85 -33.65 3.56
N LEU A 291 -14.10 -33.23 3.84
CA LEU A 291 -14.41 -32.36 4.98
C LEU A 291 -14.47 -33.26 6.21
N GLN A 292 -13.73 -32.91 7.27
CA GLN A 292 -13.59 -33.69 8.50
C GLN A 292 -14.19 -32.96 9.70
#